data_AF-A0A8T3XXX7-F1
#
_entry.id   AF-A0A8T3XXX7-F1
#
_cell.length_a   1.000
_cell.length_b   1.000
_cell.length_c   1.000
_cell.angle_alpha   90.00
_cell.angle_beta   90.00
_cell.angle_gamma   90.00
#
_symmetry.space_group_name_H-M   'P 1'
#
loop_
_entity.id
_entity.type
_entity.pdbx_description
1 polymer ?
#
loop_
_entity_poly.entity_id
_entity_poly.type
_entity_poly.pdbx_seq_one_letter_code
_entity_poly.pdbx_strand_id
1 'polypeptide(L)'
;MSIQAQIALCSEHYRRWKDIALTKGDMKAMERAFFWLELQTAFIALHALEQSRNDIKTKRKLIIAKTNLSKKLAEYANEVLNELR
;
A
#
# COMPACT_ATOMS: atom_id res chain seq x y z
N MET A 1 13.56 -0.29 0.79
CA MET A 1 12.86 0.23 1.98
C MET A 1 12.60 -0.95 2.92
N SER A 2 12.82 -0.81 4.23
CA SER A 2 12.49 -1.88 5.18
C SER A 2 10.97 -2.05 5.31
N ILE A 3 10.51 -3.21 5.77
CA ILE A 3 9.09 -3.45 6.01
C ILE A 3 8.52 -2.48 7.05
N GLN A 4 9.31 -2.12 8.07
CA GLN A 4 8.91 -1.15 9.09
C GLN A 4 8.66 0.24 8.49
N ALA A 5 9.53 0.67 7.58
CA ALA A 5 9.35 1.96 6.89
C ALA A 5 8.13 1.92 5.94
N GLN A 6 7.88 0.80 5.25
CA GLN A 6 6.68 0.63 4.43
C GLN A 6 5.39 0.68 5.26
N ILE A 7 5.37 0.00 6.41
CA ILE A 7 4.23 0.01 7.33
C ILE A 7 4.00 1.41 7.89
N ALA A 8 5.05 2.09 8.35
CA ALA A 8 4.95 3.43 8.90
C ALA A 8 4.37 4.42 7.88
N LEU A 9 4.86 4.37 6.63
CA LEU A 9 4.35 5.20 5.53
C LEU A 9 2.86 4.94 5.28
N CYS A 10 2.46 3.67 5.16
CA CYS A 10 1.07 3.33 4.91
C CYS A 10 0.16 3.73 6.08
N SER A 11 0.61 3.53 7.31
CA SER A 11 -0.12 3.90 8.53
C SER A 11 -0.32 5.41 8.66
N GLU A 12 0.69 6.21 8.29
CA GLU A 12 0.60 7.67 8.27
C GLU A 12 -0.45 8.14 7.26
N HIS A 13 -0.36 7.65 6.02
CA HIS A 13 -1.30 8.03 4.98
C HIS A 13 -2.73 7.53 5.26
N TYR A 14 -2.88 6.30 5.74
CA TYR A 14 -4.18 5.78 6.17
C TYR A 14 -4.82 6.68 7.21
N ARG A 15 -4.08 7.04 8.27
CA ARG A 15 -4.58 7.90 9.34
C ARG A 15 -5.02 9.26 8.78
N ARG A 16 -4.17 9.90 7.98
CA ARG A 16 -4.47 11.19 7.35
C ARG A 16 -5.77 11.14 6.54
N TRP A 17 -5.91 10.14 5.67
CA TRP A 17 -7.08 10.04 4.80
C TRP A 17 -8.35 9.65 5.56
N LYS A 18 -8.23 8.76 6.55
CA LYS A 18 -9.33 8.40 7.45
C LYS A 18 -9.85 9.63 8.20
N ASP A 19 -8.96 10.44 8.75
CA ASP A 19 -9.35 11.62 9.52
C ASP A 19 -10.06 12.66 8.62
N ILE A 20 -9.58 12.85 7.38
CA ILE A 20 -10.25 13.69 6.38
C ILE A 20 -11.64 13.11 6.04
N ALA A 21 -11.73 11.82 5.78
CA ALA A 21 -12.99 11.15 5.44
C ALA A 21 -14.04 11.30 6.55
N LEU A 22 -13.65 11.07 7.80
CA LEU A 22 -14.54 11.15 8.96
C LEU A 22 -14.95 12.58 9.28
N THR A 23 -14.04 13.55 9.10
CA THR A 23 -14.32 14.96 9.45
C THR A 23 -15.14 15.65 8.37
N LYS A 24 -14.89 15.35 7.09
CA LYS A 24 -15.51 16.05 5.96
C LYS A 24 -16.63 15.25 5.27
N GLY A 25 -16.83 13.98 5.63
CA GLY A 25 -17.74 13.09 4.91
C GLY A 25 -17.30 12.83 3.46
N ASP A 26 -16.00 12.94 3.18
CA ASP A 26 -15.44 12.82 1.83
C ASP A 26 -15.21 11.34 1.46
N MET A 27 -16.06 10.83 0.56
CA MET A 27 -15.96 9.45 0.07
C MET A 27 -14.64 9.16 -0.63
N LYS A 28 -14.05 10.14 -1.33
CA LYS A 28 -12.77 9.97 -2.01
C LYS A 28 -11.63 9.86 -1.02
N ALA A 29 -11.70 10.59 0.10
CA ALA A 29 -10.77 10.42 1.20
C ALA A 29 -10.90 9.03 1.84
N MET A 30 -12.12 8.47 1.93
CA MET A 30 -12.34 7.11 2.43
C MET A 30 -11.71 6.07 1.51
N GLU A 31 -11.90 6.19 0.19
CA GLU A 31 -11.26 5.30 -0.80
C GLU A 31 -9.74 5.32 -0.69
N ARG A 32 -9.15 6.52 -0.54
CA ARG A 32 -7.71 6.67 -0.31
C ARG A 32 -7.27 6.01 0.98
N ALA A 33 -8.03 6.14 2.07
CA ALA A 33 -7.72 5.48 3.31
C ALA A 33 -7.68 3.95 3.12
N PHE A 34 -8.71 3.38 2.48
CA PHE A 34 -8.74 1.94 2.21
C PHE A 34 -7.58 1.47 1.33
N PHE A 35 -7.23 2.22 0.29
CA PHE A 35 -6.06 1.92 -0.53
C PHE A 35 -4.79 1.74 0.31
N TRP A 36 -4.50 2.67 1.23
CA TRP A 36 -3.31 2.59 2.07
C TRP A 36 -3.36 1.44 3.09
N LEU A 37 -4.55 1.12 3.61
CA LEU A 37 -4.75 -0.02 4.50
C LEU A 37 -4.54 -1.36 3.78
N GLU A 38 -5.06 -1.50 2.58
CA GLU A 38 -4.88 -2.68 1.73
C GLU A 38 -3.40 -2.85 1.34
N LEU A 39 -2.74 -1.76 0.95
CA LEU A 39 -1.33 -1.78 0.60
C LEU A 39 -0.45 -2.21 1.79
N GLN A 40 -0.72 -1.70 2.99
CA GLN A 40 -0.05 -2.14 4.22
C GLN A 40 -0.22 -3.65 4.45
N THR A 41 -1.46 -4.13 4.33
CA THR A 41 -1.81 -5.53 4.54
C THR A 41 -1.10 -6.43 3.53
N ALA A 42 -1.02 -6.01 2.27
CA ALA A 42 -0.30 -6.72 1.22
C ALA A 42 1.22 -6.80 1.51
N PHE A 43 1.85 -5.70 1.96
CA PHE A 43 3.25 -5.73 2.34
C PHE A 43 3.53 -6.68 3.50
N ILE A 44 2.68 -6.68 4.53
CA ILE A 44 2.80 -7.58 5.68
C ILE A 44 2.66 -9.04 5.23
N ALA A 45 1.65 -9.36 4.41
CA ALA A 45 1.43 -10.70 3.91
C ALA A 45 2.61 -11.21 3.07
N LEU A 46 3.14 -10.38 2.16
CA LEU A 46 4.31 -10.74 1.35
C LEU A 46 5.56 -10.91 2.21
N HIS A 47 5.74 -10.07 3.23
CA HIS A 47 6.86 -10.21 4.15
C HIS A 47 6.78 -11.50 4.96
N ALA A 48 5.60 -11.85 5.50
CA ALA A 48 5.40 -13.11 6.21
C ALA A 48 5.66 -14.34 5.32
N LEU A 49 5.24 -14.28 4.06
CA LEU A 49 5.54 -15.33 3.08
C LEU A 49 7.03 -15.43 2.76
N GLU A 50 7.73 -14.30 2.68
CA GLU A 50 9.18 -14.25 2.48
C GLU A 50 9.95 -14.84 3.67
N GLN A 51 9.47 -14.66 4.90
CA GLN A 51 10.09 -15.24 6.10
C GLN A 51 9.79 -16.74 6.27
N SER A 52 8.65 -17.22 5.78
CA SER A 52 8.20 -18.60 6.00
C SER A 52 8.59 -19.59 4.88
N ARG A 53 8.98 -19.10 3.69
CA ARG A 53 9.27 -19.97 2.53
C ARG A 53 10.53 -19.52 1.79
N ASN A 54 11.48 -20.44 1.61
CA ASN A 54 12.78 -20.15 0.99
C ASN A 54 12.99 -20.77 -0.42
N ASP A 55 11.97 -21.39 -1.00
CA ASP A 55 12.10 -22.04 -2.31
C ASP A 55 12.09 -21.04 -3.48
N ILE A 56 12.78 -21.39 -4.57
CA ILE A 56 12.99 -20.52 -5.74
C ILE A 56 11.66 -20.15 -6.40
N LYS A 57 10.67 -21.07 -6.41
CA LYS A 57 9.36 -20.83 -7.04
C LYS A 57 8.59 -19.78 -6.26
N THR A 58 8.59 -19.85 -4.93
CA THR A 58 8.00 -18.82 -4.07
C THR A 58 8.70 -17.49 -4.21
N LYS A 59 10.05 -17.46 -4.22
CA LYS A 59 10.81 -16.21 -4.43
C LYS A 59 10.45 -15.50 -5.73
N ARG A 60 10.33 -16.24 -6.85
CA ARG A 60 9.88 -15.66 -8.13
C ARG A 60 8.48 -15.05 -8.03
N LYS A 61 7.55 -15.76 -7.41
CA LYS A 61 6.18 -15.25 -7.20
C LYS A 61 6.15 -14.01 -6.31
N LEU A 62 6.96 -13.98 -5.25
CA LEU A 62 7.10 -12.83 -4.35
C LEU A 62 7.63 -11.60 -5.08
N ILE A 63 8.65 -11.76 -5.95
CA ILE A 63 9.17 -10.66 -6.76
C ILE A 63 8.08 -10.08 -7.66
N ILE A 64 7.33 -10.94 -8.37
CA ILE A 64 6.23 -10.49 -9.24
C ILE A 64 5.17 -9.74 -8.43
N ALA A 65 4.77 -10.26 -7.26
CA ALA A 65 3.79 -9.63 -6.39
C ALA A 65 4.27 -8.26 -5.89
N LYS A 66 5.53 -8.16 -5.44
CA LYS A 66 6.14 -6.88 -5.01
C LYS A 66 6.18 -5.87 -6.17
N THR A 67 6.53 -6.29 -7.39
CA THR A 67 6.50 -5.43 -8.59
C THR A 67 5.09 -4.92 -8.88
N ASN A 68 4.07 -5.78 -8.77
CA ASN A 68 2.68 -5.38 -8.98
C ASN A 68 2.21 -4.35 -7.94
N LEU A 69 2.61 -4.50 -6.67
CA LEU A 69 2.33 -3.49 -5.64
C LEU A 69 3.02 -2.15 -5.95
N SER A 70 4.28 -2.16 -6.38
CA SER A 70 4.98 -0.95 -6.80
C SER A 70 4.28 -0.28 -7.98
N LYS A 71 3.78 -1.07 -8.95
CA LYS A 71 2.99 -0.55 -10.07
C LYS A 71 1.70 0.12 -9.57
N LYS A 72 0.96 -0.52 -8.67
CA LYS A 72 -0.26 0.03 -8.07
C LYS A 72 -0.01 1.33 -7.30
N LEU A 73 1.10 1.41 -6.57
CA LEU A 73 1.51 2.64 -5.89
C LEU A 73 1.82 3.77 -6.88
N ALA A 74 2.47 3.45 -8.00
CA ALA A 74 2.75 4.43 -9.06
C ALA A 74 1.47 4.90 -9.77
N GLU A 75 0.53 3.99 -10.05
CA GLU A 75 -0.80 4.31 -10.58
C GLU A 75 -1.54 5.27 -9.66
N TYR A 76 -1.61 4.95 -8.36
CA TYR A 76 -2.19 5.83 -7.34
C TYR A 76 -1.52 7.21 -7.29
N ALA A 77 -0.18 7.26 -7.31
CA ALA A 77 0.55 8.52 -7.30
C ALA A 77 0.22 9.38 -8.53
N ASN A 78 0.11 8.76 -9.71
CA ASN A 78 -0.30 9.45 -10.93
C ASN A 78 -1.74 9.98 -10.85
N GLU A 79 -2.67 9.21 -10.30
CA GLU A 79 -4.05 9.67 -10.07
C GLU A 79 -4.07 10.90 -9.16
N VAL A 80 -3.36 10.86 -8.03
CA VAL A 80 -3.26 11.99 -7.11
C VAL A 80 -2.63 13.22 -7.79
N LEU A 81 -1.58 13.04 -8.58
CA LEU A 81 -0.94 14.14 -9.32
C LEU A 81 -1.86 14.75 -10.38
N ASN A 82 -2.65 13.93 -11.08
CA ASN A 82 -3.59 14.41 -12.08
C ASN A 82 -4.73 15.21 -11.47
N GLU A 83 -5.11 14.95 -10.22
CA GLU A 83 -6.11 15.75 -9.51
C GLU A 83 -5.60 17.11 -9.03
N LEU A 84 -4.28 17.30 -8.98
CA LEU A 84 -3.64 18.57 -8.61
C LEU A 84 -3.42 19.50 -9.81
N ARG A 85 -3.66 19.02 -11.03
CA ARG A 85 -3.59 19.79 -12.27
C ARG A 85 -4.96 20.38 -12.61
#